data_AF-A0A3P7D194-F1
#
_entry.id   AF-A0A3P7D194-F1
#
_cell.length_a   1.000
_cell.length_b   1.000
_cell.length_c   1.000
_cell.angle_alpha   90.00
_cell.angle_beta   90.00
_cell.angle_gamma   90.00
#
_symmetry.space_group_name_H-M   'P 1'
#
loop_
_entity.id
_entity.type
_entity.pdbx_description
1 polymer ?
#
loop_
_entity_poly.entity_id
_entity_poly.type
_entity_poly.pdbx_seq_one_letter_code
_entity_poly.pdbx_strand_id
1 'polypeptide(L)'
;MYQVDAVDSRRNDYDPSILDDIAAASKTVIRCSGFIRVTKAFATPQVSKAILNERFAEKFPHIHLTYSKLRSIKRDIWALAKECGVDECTVAHTFVYYERIVLKGMISKYNRKLVAGVAFLVAVKLNDYKKPDVVKVLEVCLYLTFLRICLFC
;
A
#
# COMPACT_ATOMS: atom_id res chain seq x y z
N MET A 1 30.27 -15.59 21.99
CA MET A 1 30.28 -14.12 21.88
C MET A 1 29.16 -13.74 20.93
N TYR A 2 27.94 -13.63 21.45
CA TYR A 2 26.80 -13.19 20.64
C TYR A 2 26.94 -11.68 20.45
N GLN A 3 27.32 -11.27 19.24
CA GLN A 3 27.21 -9.87 18.86
C GLN A 3 25.73 -9.56 18.66
N VAL A 4 25.14 -8.95 19.68
CA VAL A 4 23.94 -8.15 19.56
C VAL A 4 24.36 -6.89 18.81
N ASP A 5 24.43 -6.98 17.48
CA ASP A 5 24.68 -5.81 16.65
C ASP A 5 23.45 -4.90 16.75
N ALA A 6 23.66 -3.81 17.49
CA ALA A 6 22.92 -2.57 17.52
C ALA A 6 21.39 -2.70 17.32
N VAL A 7 20.66 -2.54 18.42
CA VAL A 7 19.29 -2.02 18.39
C VAL A 7 19.35 -0.68 17.64
N ASP A 8 19.10 -0.75 16.34
CA ASP A 8 19.03 0.44 15.51
C ASP A 8 17.80 1.24 15.93
N SER A 9 18.08 2.43 16.42
CA SER A 9 17.20 3.48 16.88
C SER A 9 16.19 4.00 15.84
N ARG A 10 15.76 3.22 14.84
CA ARG A 10 14.79 3.64 13.82
C ARG A 10 13.36 3.58 14.34
N ARG A 11 13.04 4.47 15.27
CA ARG A 11 11.68 4.96 15.41
C ARG A 11 11.19 5.41 14.04
N ASN A 12 10.25 4.68 13.46
CA ASN A 12 9.12 5.26 12.76
C ASN A 12 9.38 6.40 11.75
N ASP A 13 10.39 6.31 10.89
CA ASP A 13 10.60 7.28 9.79
C ASP A 13 9.64 7.04 8.60
N TYR A 14 8.42 6.59 8.90
CA TYR A 14 7.36 6.49 7.90
C TYR A 14 6.65 7.82 7.85
N ASP A 15 6.91 8.58 6.80
CA ASP A 15 6.13 9.77 6.48
C ASP A 15 4.85 9.38 5.73
N PRO A 16 3.64 9.66 6.29
CA PRO A 16 2.38 9.39 5.60
C PRO A 16 2.22 10.11 4.26
N SER A 17 2.89 11.26 4.03
CA SER A 17 2.81 11.99 2.77
C SER A 17 3.64 11.42 1.63
N ILE A 18 4.58 10.50 1.92
CA ILE A 18 5.65 10.16 0.97
C ILE A 18 5.16 9.63 -0.39
N LEU A 19 4.02 8.91 -0.38
CA LEU A 19 3.37 8.38 -1.59
C LEU A 19 2.35 9.33 -2.20
N ASP A 20 1.76 10.20 -1.39
CA ASP A 20 0.80 11.21 -1.84
C ASP A 20 1.49 12.31 -2.62
N ASP A 21 2.72 12.66 -2.25
CA ASP A 21 3.56 13.62 -2.99
C ASP A 21 3.75 13.22 -4.46
N ILE A 22 3.85 11.92 -4.75
CA ILE A 22 4.03 11.40 -6.12
C ILE A 22 2.79 11.68 -6.95
N ALA A 23 1.60 11.52 -6.36
CA ALA A 23 0.34 11.86 -7.00
C ALA A 23 0.10 13.37 -7.05
N ALA A 24 0.48 14.10 -5.99
CA ALA A 24 0.30 15.53 -5.84
C ALA A 24 1.17 16.32 -6.81
N ALA A 25 2.40 15.87 -7.09
CA ALA A 25 3.30 16.48 -8.06
C ALA A 25 2.73 16.47 -9.50
N SER A 26 1.69 15.69 -9.78
CA SER A 26 0.99 15.73 -11.08
C SER A 26 -0.07 16.85 -11.15
N LYS A 27 -0.30 17.57 -10.05
CA LYS A 27 -1.30 18.63 -9.90
C LYS A 27 -0.59 19.95 -9.59
N THR A 28 -1.11 21.04 -10.12
CA THR A 28 -0.65 22.41 -9.84
C THR A 28 -1.70 23.12 -9.00
N VAL A 29 -1.30 23.71 -7.87
CA VAL A 29 -2.20 24.48 -7.00
C VAL A 29 -1.98 25.97 -7.27
N ILE A 30 -3.03 26.64 -7.76
CA ILE A 30 -3.07 28.09 -7.96
C ILE A 30 -3.78 28.70 -6.75
N ARG A 31 -3.10 29.58 -6.03
CA ARG A 31 -3.64 30.30 -4.87
C ARG A 31 -3.78 31.78 -5.21
N CYS A 32 -5.00 32.30 -5.15
CA CYS A 32 -5.31 33.73 -5.33
C CYS A 32 -6.09 34.24 -4.11
N SER A 33 -6.10 35.55 -3.88
CA SER A 33 -6.94 36.15 -2.83
C SER A 33 -8.41 35.89 -3.13
N GLY A 34 -9.04 34.97 -2.39
CA GLY A 34 -10.45 34.59 -2.53
C GLY A 34 -10.74 33.26 -3.24
N PHE A 35 -9.76 32.57 -3.84
CA PHE A 35 -9.98 31.21 -4.37
C PHE A 35 -8.71 30.36 -4.45
N ILE A 36 -8.90 29.04 -4.30
CA ILE A 36 -7.87 28.02 -4.51
C ILE A 36 -8.35 27.12 -5.65
N ARG A 37 -7.51 26.95 -6.69
CA ARG A 37 -7.80 26.05 -7.81
C ARG A 37 -6.68 25.03 -7.95
N VAL A 38 -7.05 23.77 -8.17
CA VAL A 38 -6.10 22.70 -8.49
C VAL A 38 -6.28 22.34 -9.96
N THR A 39 -5.26 22.55 -10.78
CA THR A 39 -5.22 22.15 -12.18
C THR A 39 -4.34 20.92 -12.36
N LYS A 40 -4.65 20.10 -13.37
CA LYS A 40 -3.82 18.97 -13.76
C LYS A 40 -3.58 19.07 -15.25
N ALA A 41 -2.34 18.90 -15.69
CA ALA A 41 -2.03 18.89 -17.10
C ALA A 41 -2.85 17.80 -17.80
N PHE A 42 -3.51 18.15 -18.90
CA PHE A 42 -4.29 17.20 -19.66
C PHE A 42 -3.34 16.16 -20.27
N ALA A 43 -3.58 14.89 -19.92
CA ALA A 43 -2.83 13.77 -20.44
C ALA A 43 -3.78 12.57 -20.52
N THR A 44 -3.56 11.70 -21.49
CA THR A 44 -4.34 10.46 -21.60
C THR A 44 -4.14 9.59 -20.34
N PRO A 45 -5.10 8.71 -19.99
CA PRO A 45 -4.95 7.80 -18.86
C PRO A 45 -3.66 6.97 -18.93
N GLN A 46 -3.22 6.61 -20.14
CA GLN A 46 -2.00 5.86 -20.41
C GLN A 46 -0.75 6.70 -20.08
N VAL A 47 -0.69 7.93 -20.59
CA VAL A 47 0.45 8.84 -20.36
C VAL A 47 0.53 9.24 -18.89
N SER A 48 -0.59 9.60 -18.26
CA SER A 48 -0.61 9.94 -16.84
C SER A 48 -0.18 8.78 -15.94
N LYS A 49 -0.56 7.54 -16.28
CA LYS A 49 -0.08 6.33 -15.59
C LYS A 49 1.42 6.13 -15.78
N ALA A 50 1.94 6.35 -16.99
CA ALA A 50 3.37 6.21 -17.29
C ALA A 50 4.20 7.20 -16.45
N ILE A 51 3.82 8.48 -16.47
CA ILE A 51 4.49 9.55 -15.69
C ILE A 51 4.51 9.22 -14.19
N LEU A 52 3.39 8.74 -13.63
CA LEU A 52 3.34 8.38 -12.22
C LEU A 52 4.22 7.17 -11.87
N ASN A 53 4.29 6.18 -12.77
CA ASN A 53 5.16 5.02 -12.55
C ASN A 53 6.64 5.40 -12.68
N GLU A 54 6.99 6.25 -13.63
CA GLU A 54 8.35 6.76 -13.84
C GLU A 54 8.83 7.53 -12.61
N ARG A 55 8.07 8.53 -12.15
CA ARG A 55 8.38 9.27 -10.92
C ARG A 55 8.52 8.39 -9.69
N PHE A 56 7.69 7.35 -9.58
CA PHE A 56 7.80 6.40 -8.48
C PHE A 56 9.09 5.58 -8.56
N ALA A 57 9.48 5.14 -9.76
CA ALA A 57 10.73 4.41 -9.98
C ALA A 57 11.96 5.29 -9.75
N GLU A 58 11.90 6.57 -10.15
CA GLU A 58 12.94 7.56 -9.88
C GLU A 58 13.12 7.81 -8.37
N LYS A 59 12.01 7.99 -7.64
CA LYS A 59 12.05 8.25 -6.19
C LYS A 59 12.46 7.00 -5.39
N PHE A 60 12.11 5.81 -5.87
CA PHE A 60 12.34 4.54 -5.17
C PHE A 60 12.92 3.46 -6.10
N PRO A 61 14.19 3.56 -6.50
CA PRO A 61 14.81 2.66 -7.47
C PRO A 61 14.95 1.21 -6.96
N HIS A 62 14.98 1.01 -5.64
CA HIS A 62 15.07 -0.31 -5.00
C HIS A 62 13.73 -1.05 -4.92
N ILE A 63 12.61 -0.41 -5.26
CA ILE A 63 11.28 -1.03 -5.16
C ILE A 63 10.93 -1.69 -6.49
N HIS A 64 10.87 -3.02 -6.51
CA HIS A 64 10.48 -3.82 -7.68
C HIS A 64 8.95 -3.95 -7.85
N LEU A 65 8.22 -2.83 -7.72
CA LEU A 65 6.76 -2.74 -7.85
C LEU A 65 6.39 -1.40 -8.51
N THR A 66 5.45 -1.41 -9.46
CA THR A 66 4.98 -0.16 -10.06
C THR A 66 3.97 0.55 -9.14
N TYR A 67 3.94 1.89 -9.17
CA TYR A 67 2.98 2.70 -8.42
C TYR A 67 1.52 2.30 -8.71
N SER A 68 1.21 2.10 -9.99
CA SER A 68 -0.10 1.62 -10.42
C SER A 68 -0.46 0.25 -9.80
N LYS A 69 0.51 -0.65 -9.59
CA LYS A 69 0.26 -1.95 -8.94
C LYS A 69 0.09 -1.82 -7.44
N LEU A 70 0.86 -0.96 -6.77
CA LEU A 70 0.67 -0.62 -5.36
C LEU A 70 -0.77 -0.15 -5.10
N ARG A 71 -1.27 0.81 -5.90
CA ARG A 71 -2.64 1.31 -5.79
C ARG A 71 -3.69 0.24 -6.11
N SER A 72 -3.40 -0.67 -7.05
CA SER A 72 -4.29 -1.81 -7.32
C SER A 72 -4.41 -2.73 -6.11
N ILE A 73 -3.31 -3.07 -5.44
CA ILE A 73 -3.33 -3.97 -4.28
C ILE A 73 -4.06 -3.32 -3.10
N LYS A 74 -3.87 -2.01 -2.86
CA LYS A 74 -4.65 -1.27 -1.85
C LYS A 74 -6.16 -1.33 -2.12
N ARG A 75 -6.58 -1.23 -3.40
CA ARG A 75 -8.00 -1.40 -3.77
C ARG A 75 -8.50 -2.83 -3.55
N ASP A 76 -7.68 -3.84 -3.83
CA ASP A 76 -8.02 -5.23 -3.57
C ASP A 76 -8.23 -5.46 -2.06
N ILE A 77 -7.34 -4.94 -1.20
CA ILE A 77 -7.50 -4.97 0.27
C ILE A 77 -8.79 -4.27 0.70
N TRP A 78 -9.10 -3.11 0.13
CA TRP A 78 -10.31 -2.36 0.47
C TRP A 78 -11.59 -3.14 0.13
N ALA A 79 -11.64 -3.78 -1.04
CA ALA A 79 -12.76 -4.64 -1.42
C ALA A 79 -12.92 -5.81 -0.44
N LEU A 80 -11.79 -6.45 -0.08
CA LEU A 80 -11.74 -7.53 0.89
C LEU A 80 -12.25 -7.14 2.27
N ALA A 81 -11.82 -5.99 2.76
CA ALA A 81 -12.25 -5.47 4.04
C ALA A 81 -13.77 -5.25 4.09
N LYS A 82 -14.35 -4.72 3.02
CA LYS A 82 -15.80 -4.56 2.89
C LYS A 82 -16.55 -5.90 2.92
N GLU A 83 -16.06 -6.92 2.23
CA GLU A 83 -16.65 -8.27 2.26
C GLU A 83 -16.55 -8.92 3.65
N CYS A 84 -15.45 -8.65 4.35
CA CYS A 84 -15.22 -9.17 5.70
C CYS A 84 -16.01 -8.41 6.78
N GLY A 85 -16.41 -7.16 6.54
CA GLY A 85 -17.02 -6.28 7.53
C GLY A 85 -15.98 -5.63 8.45
N VAL A 86 -14.76 -5.42 7.94
CA VAL A 86 -13.65 -4.80 8.68
C VAL A 86 -13.74 -3.28 8.56
N ASP A 87 -13.58 -2.58 9.67
CA ASP A 87 -13.66 -1.13 9.79
C ASP A 87 -12.53 -0.39 9.04
N GLU A 88 -12.81 0.86 8.66
CA GLU A 88 -11.90 1.69 7.89
C GLU A 88 -10.59 2.04 8.63
N CYS A 89 -10.59 2.10 9.97
CA CYS A 89 -9.37 2.37 10.75
C CYS A 89 -8.40 1.17 10.65
N THR A 90 -8.92 -0.05 10.72
CA THR A 90 -8.13 -1.28 10.49
C THR A 90 -7.57 -1.33 9.06
N VAL A 91 -8.34 -0.89 8.07
CA VAL A 91 -7.85 -0.81 6.69
C VAL A 91 -6.76 0.26 6.55
N ALA A 92 -6.89 1.40 7.23
CA ALA A 92 -5.85 2.42 7.26
C ALA A 92 -4.54 1.88 7.87
N HIS A 93 -4.62 1.15 9.00
CA HIS A 93 -3.46 0.48 9.60
C HIS A 93 -2.79 -0.51 8.63
N THR A 94 -3.62 -1.27 7.90
CA THR A 94 -3.14 -2.22 6.89
C THR A 94 -2.35 -1.54 5.78
N PHE A 95 -2.84 -0.41 5.29
CA PHE A 95 -2.14 0.37 4.26
C PHE A 95 -0.78 0.85 4.78
N VAL A 96 -0.73 1.40 5.99
CA VAL A 96 0.52 1.84 6.61
C VAL A 96 1.52 0.68 6.76
N TYR A 97 1.08 -0.48 7.25
CA TYR A 97 1.95 -1.64 7.39
C TYR A 97 2.47 -2.15 6.05
N TYR A 98 1.60 -2.24 5.04
CA TYR A 98 2.00 -2.67 3.71
C TYR A 98 2.97 -1.68 3.06
N GLU A 99 2.71 -0.38 3.15
CA GLU A 99 3.56 0.68 2.61
C GLU A 99 4.95 0.69 3.23
N ARG A 100 5.05 0.48 4.54
CA ARG A 100 6.34 0.36 5.23
C ARG A 100 7.18 -0.78 4.68
N ILE A 101 6.58 -1.93 4.36
CA ILE A 101 7.30 -3.06 3.78
C ILE A 101 7.69 -2.78 2.32
N VAL A 102 6.80 -2.13 1.56
CA VAL A 102 7.07 -1.67 0.19
C VAL A 102 8.26 -0.71 0.16
N LEU A 103 8.28 0.30 1.04
CA LEU A 103 9.34 1.30 1.12
C LEU A 103 10.71 0.71 1.51
N LYS A 104 10.73 -0.42 2.23
CA LYS A 104 11.95 -1.19 2.52
C LYS A 104 12.49 -1.98 1.31
N GLY A 105 11.78 -2.02 0.18
CA GLY A 105 12.20 -2.77 -1.01
C GLY A 105 12.04 -4.30 -0.91
N MET A 106 11.33 -4.80 0.11
CA MET A 106 11.21 -6.25 0.38
C MET A 106 10.10 -6.93 -0.44
N ILE A 107 9.68 -6.33 -1.55
CA ILE A 107 8.53 -6.76 -2.36
C ILE A 107 8.98 -7.24 -3.73
N SER A 108 8.45 -8.40 -4.14
CA SER A 108 8.63 -9.04 -5.45
C SER A 108 7.28 -9.31 -6.12
N LYS A 109 7.32 -9.71 -7.39
CA LYS A 109 6.12 -10.11 -8.14
C LYS A 109 5.35 -11.25 -7.45
N TYR A 110 6.06 -12.15 -6.79
CA TYR A 110 5.54 -13.37 -6.16
C TYR A 110 4.98 -13.11 -4.76
N ASN A 111 5.64 -12.28 -3.96
CA ASN A 111 5.25 -12.08 -2.56
C ASN A 111 4.28 -10.90 -2.34
N ARG A 112 4.15 -9.94 -3.28
CA ARG A 112 3.41 -8.67 -3.07
C ARG A 112 1.98 -8.84 -2.58
N LYS A 113 1.28 -9.90 -2.98
CA LYS A 113 -0.09 -10.19 -2.52
C LYS A 113 -0.10 -10.89 -1.16
N LEU A 114 0.85 -11.79 -0.91
CA LEU A 114 1.01 -12.47 0.38
C LEU A 114 1.34 -11.45 1.47
N VAL A 115 2.29 -10.56 1.22
CA VAL A 115 2.68 -9.50 2.17
C VAL A 115 1.51 -8.56 2.45
N ALA A 116 0.71 -8.21 1.44
CA ALA A 116 -0.51 -7.43 1.62
C ALA A 116 -1.54 -8.13 2.51
N GLY A 117 -1.75 -9.45 2.31
CA GLY A 117 -2.64 -10.26 3.16
C GLY A 117 -2.13 -10.39 4.59
N VAL A 118 -0.83 -10.59 4.79
CA VAL A 118 -0.22 -10.63 6.13
C VAL A 118 -0.36 -9.28 6.83
N ALA A 119 -0.12 -8.16 6.14
CA ALA A 119 -0.31 -6.82 6.70
C ALA A 119 -1.77 -6.60 7.15
N PHE A 120 -2.74 -7.09 6.38
CA PHE A 120 -4.16 -7.01 6.72
C PHE A 120 -4.50 -7.86 7.93
N LEU A 121 -4.03 -9.11 7.96
CA LEU A 121 -4.22 -10.01 9.09
C LEU A 121 -3.62 -9.45 10.39
N VAL A 122 -2.43 -8.86 10.32
CA VAL A 122 -1.78 -8.20 11.46
C VAL A 122 -2.63 -7.03 11.97
N ALA A 123 -3.13 -6.17 11.07
CA ALA A 123 -3.98 -5.05 11.48
C ALA A 123 -5.27 -5.50 12.17
N VAL A 124 -5.97 -6.50 11.59
CA VAL A 124 -7.18 -7.09 12.18
C VAL A 124 -6.87 -7.70 13.55
N LYS A 125 -5.73 -8.39 13.68
CA LYS A 125 -5.34 -9.01 14.95
C LYS A 125 -5.02 -7.98 16.04
N LEU A 126 -4.47 -6.82 15.66
CA LEU A 126 -4.11 -5.75 16.59
C LEU A 126 -5.29 -4.86 16.98
N ASN A 127 -6.36 -4.81 16.19
CA ASN A 127 -7.58 -4.04 16.48
C ASN A 127 -8.67 -4.89 17.19
N ASP A 128 -8.26 -5.87 18.00
CA ASP A 128 -9.12 -6.65 18.91
C ASP A 128 -10.37 -7.32 18.29
N TYR A 129 -10.29 -7.71 17.02
CA TYR A 129 -11.33 -8.52 16.37
C TYR A 129 -11.50 -9.88 17.05
N LYS A 130 -12.74 -10.38 17.09
CA LYS A 130 -13.01 -11.70 17.68
C LYS A 130 -12.39 -12.79 16.81
N LYS A 131 -12.04 -13.92 17.42
CA LYS A 131 -11.51 -15.11 16.73
C LYS A 131 -12.28 -15.49 15.44
N PRO A 132 -13.63 -15.56 15.40
CA PRO A 132 -14.36 -15.89 14.17
C PRO A 132 -14.11 -14.88 13.04
N ASP A 133 -14.01 -13.58 13.34
CA ASP A 133 -13.78 -12.54 12.34
C ASP A 133 -12.36 -12.63 11.77
N VAL A 134 -11.38 -12.90 12.63
CA VAL A 134 -9.98 -13.13 12.22
C VAL A 134 -9.87 -14.37 11.33
N VAL A 135 -10.59 -15.45 11.66
CA VAL A 135 -10.63 -16.68 10.84
C VAL A 135 -11.28 -16.41 9.49
N LYS A 136 -12.42 -15.70 9.45
CA LYS A 136 -13.07 -15.28 8.20
C LYS A 136 -12.11 -14.49 7.31
N VAL A 137 -11.40 -13.51 7.87
CA VAL A 137 -10.39 -12.73 7.14
C VAL A 137 -9.27 -13.64 6.62
N LEU A 138 -8.77 -14.56 7.45
CA LEU A 138 -7.72 -15.49 7.07
C LEU A 138 -8.15 -16.38 5.90
N GLU A 139 -9.34 -16.98 5.96
CA GLU A 139 -9.91 -17.80 4.89
C GLU A 139 -9.99 -17.00 3.60
N VAL A 140 -10.64 -15.84 3.62
CA VAL A 140 -10.83 -14.99 2.44
C VAL A 140 -9.48 -14.55 1.84
N CYS A 141 -8.51 -14.18 2.70
CA CYS A 141 -7.16 -13.82 2.26
C CYS A 141 -6.42 -15.00 1.61
N LEU A 142 -6.50 -16.19 2.21
CA LEU A 142 -5.89 -17.40 1.67
C LEU A 142 -6.54 -17.79 0.34
N TYR A 143 -7.87 -17.80 0.24
CA TYR A 143 -8.56 -18.12 -1.02
C TYR A 143 -8.17 -17.16 -2.15
N LEU A 144 -8.10 -15.85 -1.90
CA LEU A 144 -7.81 -14.88 -2.96
C LEU A 144 -6.33 -14.76 -3.32
N THR A 145 -5.43 -15.06 -2.37
CA THR A 145 -4.00 -15.19 -2.65
C THR A 145 -3.71 -16.50 -3.37
N PHE A 146 -4.17 -17.66 -2.88
CA PHE A 146 -3.90 -18.97 -3.49
C PHE A 146 -4.63 -19.20 -4.81
N LEU A 147 -5.92 -18.91 -4.93
CA LEU A 147 -6.66 -19.15 -6.19
C LEU A 147 -6.12 -18.26 -7.33
N ARG A 148 -5.64 -17.04 -7.03
CA ARG A 148 -5.04 -16.14 -8.04
C ARG A 148 -3.53 -16.32 -8.21
N ILE A 149 -2.83 -17.00 -7.31
CA ILE A 149 -1.43 -17.43 -7.51
C ILE A 149 -1.41 -18.67 -8.42
N CYS A 150 -2.31 -19.64 -8.20
CA CYS A 150 -2.41 -20.83 -9.05
C CYS A 150 -2.99 -20.55 -10.45
N LEU A 151 -3.87 -19.56 -10.64
CA LEU A 151 -4.41 -19.22 -11.98
C LEU A 151 -3.52 -18.30 -12.84
N PHE A 152 -2.39 -17.80 -12.33
CA PHE A 152 -1.52 -16.85 -13.03
C PHE A 152 -0.02 -17.22 -12.98
N CYS A 153 0.28 -18.47 -12.63
CA CYS A 153 1.61 -19.05 -12.83
C CYS A 153 1.66 -19.84 -14.13
#